data_AF-A0AAR5QFY5-F1
#
_entry.id   AF-A0AAR5QFY5-F1
#
_cell.length_a   1.000
_cell.length_b   1.000
_cell.length_c   1.000
_cell.angle_alpha   90.00
_cell.angle_beta   90.00
_cell.angle_gamma   90.00
#
_symmetry.space_group_name_H-M   'P 1'
#
loop_
_entity.id
_entity.type
_entity.pdbx_description
1 polymer ?
#
loop_
_entity_poly.entity_id
_entity_poly.type
_entity_poly.pdbx_seq_one_letter_code
_entity_poly.pdbx_strand_id
1 'polypeptide(L)'
;MVPSGTRKLLWIVAVCFVHCPDELNGQWVVEDDGCRTPDRGTGNCIPITDCKPMLNVLQRVKRPISDAVMKRLQSYTCGSYGSSIKVCCPPSEIVLETESLPPDVSNHPNLYLLPKDCGYLNTDNRITNGENAAINEFPWMALLRYRNSRGLKFNCGGSIINRNYILTAAHCLSGITSQLVSVRVGEYSIKNDTDCDLVNKTLKCNPPVQDVAIEKVIPHEQFKTGRNGFDIGLIRVSTMNLEVESARPVCLPLGRERTRKFDAVFVTGWGVENVATGKHHSGMIQGI
;
A
#
# COMPACT_ATOMS: atom_id res chain seq x y z
N MET A 1 -75.18 57.70 -42.02
CA MET A 1 -73.77 58.06 -41.82
C MET A 1 -72.93 56.79 -41.96
N VAL A 2 -71.87 56.90 -42.74
CA VAL A 2 -70.80 55.93 -43.07
C VAL A 2 -69.91 55.69 -41.82
N PRO A 3 -69.06 54.64 -41.69
CA PRO A 3 -69.09 53.22 -42.10
C PRO A 3 -68.74 52.28 -40.91
N SER A 4 -68.39 51.03 -41.22
CA SER A 4 -67.43 50.16 -40.51
C SER A 4 -68.04 48.99 -39.73
N GLY A 5 -67.73 47.78 -40.19
CA GLY A 5 -68.18 46.53 -39.61
C GLY A 5 -67.88 45.38 -40.58
N THR A 6 -66.60 45.03 -40.64
CA THR A 6 -65.98 44.02 -41.50
C THR A 6 -66.66 42.65 -41.42
N ARG A 7 -66.70 41.97 -42.57
CA ARG A 7 -67.35 40.67 -42.80
C ARG A 7 -66.54 39.49 -42.23
N LYS A 8 -67.29 38.58 -41.61
CA LYS A 8 -67.25 37.10 -41.66
C LYS A 8 -65.90 36.37 -41.67
N LEU A 9 -65.70 35.55 -40.63
CA LEU A 9 -64.82 34.37 -40.64
C LEU A 9 -65.10 33.49 -41.86
N LEU A 10 -64.05 33.11 -42.59
CA LEU A 10 -64.03 31.89 -43.38
C LEU A 10 -62.66 31.21 -43.18
N TRP A 11 -62.71 29.99 -42.67
CA TRP A 11 -61.56 29.09 -42.59
C TRP A 11 -61.15 28.67 -44.01
N ILE A 12 -59.88 28.90 -44.37
CA ILE A 12 -59.25 28.24 -45.50
C ILE A 12 -58.00 27.55 -44.97
N VAL A 13 -58.10 26.22 -44.91
CA VAL A 13 -56.99 25.29 -44.74
C VAL A 13 -56.22 25.27 -46.06
N ALA A 14 -54.98 25.75 -46.05
CA ALA A 14 -54.04 25.55 -47.15
C ALA A 14 -52.92 24.62 -46.65
N VAL A 15 -53.02 23.35 -47.04
CA VAL A 15 -51.93 22.37 -46.91
C VAL A 15 -50.93 22.66 -48.02
N CYS A 16 -49.78 23.25 -47.68
CA CYS A 16 -48.63 23.31 -48.57
C CYS A 16 -47.63 22.25 -48.14
N PHE A 17 -47.41 21.28 -49.01
CA PHE A 17 -46.37 20.26 -48.89
C PHE A 17 -44.98 20.88 -49.08
N VAL A 18 -44.18 20.75 -48.03
CA VAL A 18 -42.72 20.55 -47.93
C VAL A 18 -41.89 20.72 -49.22
N HIS A 19 -40.96 21.68 -49.18
CA HIS A 19 -39.56 21.45 -49.54
C HIS A 19 -38.67 22.37 -48.70
N CYS A 20 -38.25 21.88 -47.54
CA CYS A 20 -37.14 22.46 -46.78
C CYS A 20 -35.92 21.57 -47.07
N PRO A 21 -34.86 22.10 -47.71
CA PRO A 21 -33.59 21.40 -47.77
C PRO A 21 -32.97 21.46 -46.36
N ASP A 22 -33.10 20.37 -45.62
CA ASP A 22 -32.37 20.16 -44.38
C ASP A 22 -30.90 19.84 -44.70
N GLU A 23 -30.03 20.82 -44.51
CA GLU A 23 -28.63 20.57 -44.15
C GLU A 23 -28.30 21.35 -42.87
N LEU A 24 -28.99 20.98 -41.79
CA LEU A 24 -28.44 21.14 -40.45
C LEU A 24 -27.55 19.93 -40.19
N ASN A 25 -26.30 20.02 -40.63
CA ASN A 25 -25.22 19.12 -40.22
C ASN A 25 -24.92 19.41 -38.74
N GLY A 26 -25.69 18.75 -37.88
CA GLY A 26 -25.64 18.92 -36.44
C GLY A 26 -26.05 17.63 -35.74
N GLN A 27 -25.26 16.57 -35.91
CA GLN A 27 -25.30 15.46 -34.97
C GLN A 27 -23.91 14.81 -34.85
N TRP A 28 -23.07 15.37 -33.98
CA TRP A 28 -22.15 14.51 -33.26
C TRP A 28 -23.00 13.65 -32.34
N VAL A 29 -23.47 12.50 -32.83
CA VAL A 29 -23.86 11.41 -31.95
C VAL A 29 -22.57 10.89 -31.37
N VAL A 30 -22.15 11.43 -30.23
CA VAL A 30 -21.25 10.69 -29.35
C VAL A 30 -22.08 9.50 -28.90
N GLU A 31 -21.77 8.31 -29.42
CA GLU A 31 -22.27 7.05 -28.88
C GLU A 31 -21.93 7.04 -27.39
N ASP A 32 -22.90 7.43 -26.56
CA ASP A 32 -22.85 7.21 -25.12
C ASP A 32 -23.09 5.69 -24.93
N ASP A 33 -22.04 4.91 -25.24
CA ASP A 33 -21.94 3.46 -25.09
C ASP A 33 -21.87 3.09 -23.59
N GLY A 34 -22.79 3.67 -22.82
CA GLY A 34 -23.01 3.36 -21.43
C GLY A 34 -23.38 1.88 -21.31
N CYS A 35 -22.76 1.21 -20.33
CA CYS A 35 -22.96 -0.19 -20.04
C CYS A 35 -23.23 -0.37 -18.54
N ARG A 36 -23.81 -1.51 -18.18
CA ARG A 36 -23.99 -1.89 -16.77
C ARG A 36 -22.93 -2.88 -16.35
N THR A 37 -22.28 -2.61 -15.23
CA THR A 37 -21.31 -3.54 -14.67
C THR A 37 -22.01 -4.74 -14.03
N PRO A 38 -21.32 -5.89 -13.91
CA PRO A 38 -21.81 -7.04 -13.15
C PRO A 38 -22.14 -6.77 -11.67
N ASP A 39 -21.69 -5.64 -11.12
CA ASP A 39 -22.00 -5.16 -9.76
C ASP A 39 -23.23 -4.22 -9.72
N ARG A 40 -24.00 -4.15 -10.80
CA ARG A 40 -25.15 -3.24 -10.97
C ARG A 40 -24.78 -1.74 -10.97
N GLY A 41 -23.51 -1.41 -11.19
CA GLY A 41 -23.03 -0.06 -11.44
C GLY A 41 -23.14 0.36 -12.91
N THR A 42 -22.79 1.60 -13.21
CA THR A 42 -22.67 2.13 -14.58
C THR A 42 -21.20 2.18 -15.02
N GLY A 43 -20.96 2.12 -16.31
CA GLY A 43 -19.64 2.26 -16.91
C GLY A 43 -19.71 2.60 -18.39
N ASN A 44 -18.55 2.75 -19.03
CA ASN A 44 -18.45 3.00 -20.47
C ASN A 44 -17.84 1.77 -21.18
N CYS A 45 -18.40 1.38 -22.32
CA CYS A 45 -17.90 0.24 -23.09
C CYS A 45 -16.67 0.61 -23.93
N ILE A 46 -15.48 0.44 -23.36
CA ILE A 46 -14.19 0.87 -23.96
C ILE A 46 -13.20 -0.30 -24.10
N PRO A 47 -12.17 -0.20 -24.96
CA PRO A 47 -11.13 -1.22 -25.05
C PRO A 47 -10.50 -1.55 -23.69
N ILE A 48 -10.17 -2.83 -23.45
CA ILE A 48 -9.58 -3.27 -22.17
C ILE A 48 -8.27 -2.55 -21.81
N THR A 49 -7.51 -2.13 -22.83
CA THR A 49 -6.29 -1.33 -22.70
C THR A 49 -6.52 0.05 -22.12
N ASP A 50 -7.73 0.57 -22.25
CA ASP A 50 -8.09 1.93 -21.86
C ASP A 50 -8.84 1.94 -20.51
N CYS A 51 -9.22 0.76 -20.02
CA CYS A 51 -9.89 0.60 -18.73
C CYS A 51 -8.88 0.40 -17.58
N LYS A 52 -8.44 1.51 -16.98
CA LYS A 52 -7.49 1.50 -15.85
C LYS A 52 -7.94 0.61 -14.67
N PRO A 53 -9.21 0.62 -14.21
CA PRO A 53 -9.68 -0.31 -13.17
C PRO A 53 -9.49 -1.79 -13.54
N MET A 54 -9.74 -2.17 -14.79
CA MET A 54 -9.58 -3.55 -15.25
C MET A 54 -8.10 -3.95 -15.32
N LEU A 55 -7.23 -3.05 -15.81
CA LEU A 55 -5.80 -3.29 -15.83
C LEU A 55 -5.21 -3.47 -14.42
N ASN A 56 -5.66 -2.67 -13.46
CA ASN A 56 -5.26 -2.81 -12.05
C ASN A 56 -5.63 -4.19 -11.50
N VAL A 57 -6.82 -4.70 -11.83
CA VAL A 57 -7.23 -6.07 -11.45
C VAL A 57 -6.34 -7.11 -12.10
N LEU A 58 -6.12 -7.05 -13.42
CA LEU A 58 -5.30 -8.03 -14.15
C LEU A 58 -3.84 -8.10 -13.66
N GLN A 59 -3.30 -7.01 -13.11
CA GLN A 59 -1.98 -6.96 -12.49
C GLN A 59 -1.95 -7.59 -11.09
N ARG A 60 -3.03 -7.49 -10.32
CA ARG A 60 -3.12 -7.97 -8.93
C ARG A 60 -3.54 -9.43 -8.80
N VAL A 61 -4.30 -9.94 -9.77
CA VAL A 61 -4.84 -11.30 -9.73
C VAL A 61 -3.69 -12.32 -9.69
N LYS A 62 -3.70 -13.18 -8.66
CA LYS A 62 -2.73 -14.27 -8.50
C LYS A 62 -2.86 -15.26 -9.67
N ARG A 63 -1.73 -15.63 -10.27
CA ARG A 63 -1.65 -16.65 -11.33
C ARG A 63 -1.27 -18.01 -10.73
N PRO A 64 -1.87 -19.13 -11.17
CA PRO A 64 -2.91 -19.23 -12.21
C PRO A 64 -4.25 -18.64 -11.76
N ILE A 65 -4.95 -17.98 -12.68
CA ILE A 65 -6.24 -17.34 -12.39
C ILE A 65 -7.27 -18.45 -12.15
N SER A 66 -8.02 -18.38 -11.05
CA SER A 66 -9.07 -19.35 -10.77
C SER A 66 -10.24 -19.19 -11.75
N ASP A 67 -10.93 -20.28 -12.05
CA ASP A 67 -12.07 -20.27 -12.98
C ASP A 67 -13.17 -19.29 -12.55
N ALA A 68 -13.38 -19.14 -11.23
CA ALA A 68 -14.32 -18.17 -10.67
C ALA A 68 -13.92 -16.72 -11.00
N VAL A 69 -12.64 -16.38 -10.89
CA VAL A 69 -12.12 -15.05 -11.23
C VAL A 69 -12.16 -14.82 -12.74
N MET A 70 -11.78 -15.82 -13.55
CA MET A 70 -11.88 -15.71 -15.01
C MET A 70 -13.31 -15.47 -15.47
N LYS A 71 -14.27 -16.22 -14.95
CA LYS A 71 -15.70 -16.04 -15.25
C LYS A 71 -16.19 -14.66 -14.83
N ARG A 72 -15.70 -14.12 -13.70
CA ARG A 72 -16.02 -12.77 -13.26
C ARG A 72 -15.44 -11.72 -14.20
N LEU A 73 -14.17 -11.81 -14.59
CA LEU A 73 -13.53 -10.87 -15.52
C LEU A 73 -14.23 -10.87 -16.89
N GLN A 74 -14.59 -12.05 -17.39
CA GLN A 74 -15.35 -12.20 -18.64
C GLN A 74 -16.73 -11.54 -18.58
N SER A 75 -17.36 -11.48 -17.41
CA SER A 75 -18.66 -10.82 -17.28
C SER A 75 -18.63 -9.30 -17.47
N TYR A 76 -17.45 -8.67 -17.41
CA TYR A 76 -17.30 -7.25 -17.77
C TYR A 76 -17.18 -7.03 -19.28
N THR A 77 -17.05 -8.06 -20.11
CA THR A 77 -16.97 -7.87 -21.56
C THR A 77 -18.28 -7.28 -22.10
N CYS A 78 -18.20 -6.15 -22.79
CA CYS A 78 -19.35 -5.45 -23.37
C CYS A 78 -19.34 -5.45 -24.90
N GLY A 79 -18.24 -5.91 -25.53
CA GLY A 79 -18.14 -6.04 -26.98
C GLY A 79 -16.72 -6.26 -27.46
N SER A 80 -16.48 -5.99 -28.74
CA SER A 80 -15.17 -6.08 -29.38
C SER A 80 -15.04 -5.01 -30.45
N TYR A 81 -13.83 -4.51 -30.65
CA TYR A 81 -13.48 -3.61 -31.75
C TYR A 81 -12.26 -4.16 -32.50
N GLY A 82 -12.49 -4.71 -33.69
CA GLY A 82 -11.48 -5.48 -34.42
C GLY A 82 -10.98 -6.66 -33.58
N SER A 83 -9.67 -6.72 -33.33
CA SER A 83 -9.05 -7.75 -32.48
C SER A 83 -9.01 -7.39 -30.98
N SER A 84 -9.51 -6.22 -30.58
CA SER A 84 -9.48 -5.76 -29.19
C SER A 84 -10.79 -6.04 -28.47
N ILE A 85 -10.71 -6.58 -27.25
CA ILE A 85 -11.88 -6.83 -26.40
C ILE A 85 -12.28 -5.51 -25.73
N LYS A 86 -13.56 -5.15 -25.82
CA LYS A 86 -14.14 -4.05 -25.04
C LYS A 86 -14.69 -4.56 -23.72
N VAL A 87 -14.48 -3.79 -22.65
CA VAL A 87 -15.01 -4.07 -21.31
C VAL A 87 -15.84 -2.89 -20.82
N CYS A 88 -16.86 -3.21 -20.04
CA CYS A 88 -17.67 -2.23 -19.35
C CYS A 88 -16.83 -1.64 -18.22
N CYS A 89 -16.25 -0.47 -18.46
CA CYS A 89 -15.31 0.14 -17.53
C CYS A 89 -16.05 1.04 -16.53
N PRO A 90 -16.12 0.69 -15.23
CA PRO A 90 -16.68 1.56 -14.23
C PRO A 90 -15.80 2.80 -13.98
N PRO A 91 -16.37 3.90 -13.47
CA PRO A 91 -15.60 5.04 -13.01
C PRO A 91 -14.83 4.77 -11.69
N SER A 92 -15.17 3.69 -10.97
CA SER A 92 -14.53 3.27 -9.72
C SER A 92 -13.72 1.99 -9.88
N GLU A 93 -12.82 1.70 -8.93
CA GLU A 93 -12.04 0.46 -8.91
C GLU A 93 -12.94 -0.79 -8.87
N ILE A 94 -12.54 -1.84 -9.61
CA ILE A 94 -13.22 -3.14 -9.60
C ILE A 94 -12.73 -3.94 -8.40
N VAL A 95 -13.63 -4.23 -7.47
CA VAL A 95 -13.34 -5.11 -6.34
C VAL A 95 -13.85 -6.49 -6.70
N LEU A 96 -12.95 -7.41 -7.04
CA LEU A 96 -13.33 -8.82 -7.16
C LEU A 96 -13.73 -9.30 -5.77
N GLU A 97 -14.92 -9.88 -5.61
CA GLU A 97 -15.41 -10.50 -4.36
C GLU A 97 -14.45 -11.58 -3.80
N THR A 98 -13.43 -11.97 -4.56
CA THR A 98 -12.30 -12.80 -4.09
C THR A 98 -11.24 -12.04 -3.30
N GLU A 99 -11.32 -10.72 -3.13
CA GLU A 99 -10.64 -10.04 -2.02
C GLU A 99 -11.42 -10.35 -0.75
N SER A 100 -11.32 -11.60 -0.31
CA SER A 100 -11.68 -11.99 1.04
C SER A 100 -11.02 -10.97 1.97
N LEU A 101 -11.82 -10.30 2.80
CA LEU A 101 -11.30 -9.52 3.91
C LEU A 101 -10.18 -10.35 4.58
N PRO A 102 -9.08 -9.73 5.04
CA PRO A 102 -8.07 -10.47 5.77
C PRO A 102 -8.75 -11.32 6.85
N PRO A 103 -8.22 -12.51 7.17
CA PRO A 103 -8.84 -13.36 8.18
C PRO A 103 -8.94 -12.60 9.50
N ASP A 104 -10.09 -12.68 10.17
CA ASP A 104 -10.23 -12.08 11.49
C ASP A 104 -9.40 -12.84 12.52
N VAL A 105 -8.39 -12.17 13.05
CA VAL A 105 -7.42 -12.74 14.00
C VAL A 105 -7.69 -12.28 15.44
N SER A 106 -8.81 -11.60 15.68
CA SER A 106 -9.23 -11.13 17.02
C SER A 106 -9.37 -12.26 18.05
N ASN A 107 -9.59 -13.51 17.60
CA ASN A 107 -9.69 -14.70 18.45
C ASN A 107 -8.45 -15.60 18.40
N HIS A 108 -7.32 -15.11 17.88
CA HIS A 108 -6.12 -15.91 17.75
C HIS A 108 -5.56 -16.28 19.14
N PRO A 109 -5.18 -17.55 19.40
CA PRO A 109 -4.76 -17.98 20.73
C PRO A 109 -3.52 -17.26 21.25
N ASN A 110 -2.66 -16.75 20.36
CA ASN A 110 -1.45 -16.00 20.72
C ASN A 110 -1.63 -14.49 20.71
N LEU A 111 -2.86 -13.97 20.63
CA LEU A 111 -3.09 -12.52 20.61
C LEU A 111 -2.58 -11.84 21.89
N TYR A 112 -2.60 -12.55 23.02
CA TYR A 112 -2.08 -12.07 24.31
C TYR A 112 -0.57 -11.78 24.30
N LEU A 113 0.19 -12.29 23.32
CA LEU A 113 1.61 -11.99 23.16
C LEU A 113 1.87 -10.59 22.62
N LEU A 114 0.84 -9.93 22.07
CA LEU A 114 0.97 -8.58 21.54
C LEU A 114 0.82 -7.56 22.68
N PRO A 115 1.73 -6.57 22.74
CA PRO A 115 1.70 -5.54 23.77
C PRO A 115 0.49 -4.62 23.55
N LYS A 116 -0.10 -4.16 24.65
CA LYS A 116 -1.11 -3.10 24.64
C LYS A 116 -0.47 -1.71 24.46
N ASP A 117 0.70 -1.53 25.07
CA ASP A 117 1.50 -0.31 25.01
C ASP A 117 2.48 -0.41 23.83
N CYS A 118 2.05 0.05 22.66
CA CYS A 118 2.81 -0.03 21.40
C CYS A 118 2.60 1.20 20.52
N GLY A 119 3.45 1.35 19.50
CA GLY A 119 3.26 2.37 18.45
C GLY A 119 3.47 3.81 18.91
N TYR A 120 4.14 4.03 20.04
CA TYR A 120 4.50 5.36 20.51
C TYR A 120 5.51 6.00 19.57
N LEU A 121 5.08 7.05 18.88
CA LEU A 121 5.94 7.96 18.13
C LEU A 121 6.35 9.11 19.03
N ASN A 122 7.64 9.39 19.12
CA ASN A 122 8.13 10.62 19.74
C ASN A 122 7.99 11.76 18.73
N THR A 123 6.83 12.45 18.74
CA THR A 123 6.44 13.40 17.67
C THR A 123 7.00 14.81 17.84
N ASP A 124 7.85 15.06 18.84
CA ASP A 124 8.31 16.42 19.15
C ASP A 124 9.12 17.06 18.02
N ASN A 125 9.65 16.27 17.08
CA ASN A 125 10.38 16.75 15.90
C ASN A 125 9.94 16.01 14.62
N ARG A 126 8.68 16.18 14.18
CA ARG A 126 8.24 15.68 12.86
C ARG A 126 9.12 16.27 11.75
N ILE A 127 9.96 15.45 11.15
CA ILE A 127 10.66 15.77 9.91
C ILE A 127 10.23 14.78 8.84
N THR A 128 9.72 15.31 7.73
CA THR A 128 9.30 14.57 6.53
C THR A 128 10.17 15.04 5.37
N ASN A 129 10.66 14.11 4.53
CA ASN A 129 11.41 14.26 3.25
C ASN A 129 12.75 13.51 3.17
N GLY A 130 12.95 12.41 3.92
CA GLY A 130 14.18 11.61 3.83
C GLY A 130 15.35 12.15 4.63
N GLU A 131 15.09 13.09 5.54
CA GLU A 131 16.07 13.55 6.51
C GLU A 131 16.21 12.56 7.68
N ASN A 132 17.24 12.77 8.51
CA ASN A 132 17.48 11.95 9.69
C ASN A 132 16.29 12.04 10.65
N ALA A 133 15.85 10.88 11.12
CA ALA A 133 14.85 10.78 12.17
C ALA A 133 15.35 11.43 13.46
N ALA A 134 14.45 11.87 14.33
CA ALA A 134 14.84 12.24 15.69
C ALA A 134 15.30 11.00 16.48
N ILE A 135 16.16 11.21 17.48
CA ILE A 135 16.53 10.14 18.40
C ILE A 135 15.25 9.59 19.06
N ASN A 136 15.09 8.27 19.00
CA ASN A 136 13.92 7.52 19.52
C ASN A 136 12.60 7.78 18.80
N GLU A 137 12.59 8.35 17.59
CA GLU A 137 11.35 8.57 16.82
C GLU A 137 10.68 7.25 16.44
N PHE A 138 11.49 6.25 16.04
CA PHE A 138 11.02 4.93 15.61
C PHE A 138 11.64 3.81 16.48
N PRO A 139 11.22 3.65 17.74
CA PRO A 139 11.88 2.79 18.72
C PRO A 139 11.66 1.29 18.47
N TRP A 140 10.83 0.92 17.50
CA TRP A 140 10.63 -0.47 17.08
C TRP A 140 11.65 -0.95 16.06
N MET A 141 12.50 -0.08 15.54
CA MET A 141 13.44 -0.45 14.49
C MET A 141 14.47 -1.47 14.98
N ALA A 142 14.68 -2.50 14.17
CA ALA A 142 15.64 -3.56 14.44
C ALA A 142 16.57 -3.76 13.23
N LEU A 143 17.86 -3.97 13.50
CA LEU A 143 18.87 -4.30 12.49
C LEU A 143 19.23 -5.78 12.57
N LEU A 144 19.14 -6.49 11.46
CA LEU A 144 19.51 -7.89 11.36
C LEU A 144 20.99 -7.99 10.98
N ARG A 145 21.79 -8.58 11.88
CA ARG A 145 23.24 -8.73 11.73
C ARG A 145 23.57 -10.07 11.12
N TYR A 146 24.34 -10.04 10.04
CA TYR A 146 24.77 -11.22 9.30
C TYR A 146 26.27 -11.38 9.33
N ARG A 147 26.73 -12.63 9.36
CA ARG A 147 28.11 -13.03 9.15
C ARG A 147 28.30 -13.60 7.76
N ASN A 148 29.33 -13.13 7.05
CA ASN A 148 29.81 -13.74 5.83
C ASN A 148 31.35 -13.77 5.81
N SER A 149 31.95 -14.16 4.68
CA SER A 149 33.42 -14.22 4.53
C SER A 149 34.13 -12.88 4.71
N ARG A 150 33.43 -11.74 4.65
CA ARG A 150 33.98 -10.39 4.83
C ARG A 150 33.76 -9.83 6.24
N GLY A 151 33.16 -10.60 7.15
CA GLY A 151 32.90 -10.19 8.52
C GLY A 151 31.41 -10.02 8.83
N LEU A 152 31.12 -9.14 9.79
CA LEU A 152 29.77 -8.84 10.27
C LEU A 152 29.20 -7.60 9.56
N LYS A 153 27.97 -7.69 9.08
CA LYS A 153 27.28 -6.56 8.44
C LYS A 153 25.78 -6.59 8.71
N PHE A 154 25.16 -5.42 8.75
CA PHE A 154 23.70 -5.29 8.74
C PHE A 154 23.21 -5.26 7.29
N ASN A 155 22.22 -6.07 6.95
CA ASN A 155 21.65 -6.12 5.58
C ASN A 155 20.14 -6.01 5.51
N CYS A 156 19.45 -6.28 6.60
CA CYS A 156 17.99 -6.26 6.66
C CYS A 156 17.53 -5.52 7.91
N GLY A 157 16.32 -4.99 7.82
CA GLY A 157 15.59 -4.44 8.96
C GLY A 157 14.56 -5.41 9.51
N GLY A 158 13.98 -5.02 10.64
CA GLY A 158 12.81 -5.64 11.23
C GLY A 158 12.13 -4.69 12.20
N SER A 159 11.06 -5.16 12.82
CA SER A 159 10.31 -4.40 13.81
C SER A 159 10.08 -5.20 15.07
N ILE A 160 10.31 -4.58 16.23
CA ILE A 160 9.93 -5.14 17.54
C ILE A 160 8.41 -5.21 17.58
N ILE A 161 7.85 -6.41 17.75
CA ILE A 161 6.39 -6.59 17.94
C ILE A 161 6.03 -7.02 19.35
N ASN A 162 7.00 -7.53 20.13
CA ASN A 162 6.93 -7.70 21.58
C ASN A 162 8.36 -7.95 22.13
N ARG A 163 8.47 -8.35 23.41
CA ARG A 163 9.75 -8.54 24.12
C ARG A 163 10.65 -9.66 23.57
N ASN A 164 10.11 -10.60 22.78
CA ASN A 164 10.85 -11.76 22.30
C ASN A 164 10.72 -11.99 20.79
N TYR A 165 10.03 -11.12 20.06
CA TYR A 165 9.76 -11.32 18.64
C TYR A 165 10.03 -10.07 17.82
N ILE A 166 10.75 -10.29 16.72
CA ILE A 166 11.00 -9.34 15.66
C ILE A 166 10.23 -9.81 14.42
N LEU A 167 9.45 -8.91 13.82
CA LEU A 167 8.83 -9.09 12.53
C LEU A 167 9.78 -8.62 11.43
N THR A 168 9.93 -9.41 10.36
CA THR A 168 10.78 -9.08 9.22
C THR A 168 10.25 -9.76 7.95
N ALA A 169 10.97 -9.63 6.84
CA ALA A 169 10.67 -10.33 5.61
C ALA A 169 11.25 -11.75 5.61
N ALA A 170 10.58 -12.70 4.97
CA ALA A 170 11.07 -14.08 4.89
C ALA A 170 12.37 -14.18 4.07
N HIS A 171 12.54 -13.34 3.04
CA HIS A 171 13.77 -13.31 2.25
C HIS A 171 15.00 -12.91 3.10
N CYS A 172 14.83 -12.07 4.12
CA CYS A 172 15.89 -11.73 5.08
C CYS A 172 16.35 -12.93 5.91
N LEU A 173 15.52 -13.97 6.01
CA LEU A 173 15.79 -15.19 6.76
C LEU A 173 16.42 -16.29 5.88
N SER A 174 16.39 -16.14 4.55
CA SER A 174 16.90 -17.12 3.59
C SER A 174 18.44 -17.04 3.45
N GLY A 175 19.14 -17.75 4.33
CA GLY A 175 20.60 -17.66 4.52
C GLY A 175 21.49 -18.31 3.44
N ILE A 176 21.30 -18.00 2.16
CA ILE A 176 22.07 -18.67 1.07
C ILE A 176 23.57 -18.27 1.08
N THR A 177 23.92 -17.03 1.45
CA THR A 177 25.32 -16.54 1.40
C THR A 177 25.79 -15.84 2.68
N SER A 178 24.92 -15.69 3.67
CA SER A 178 25.22 -15.03 4.93
C SER A 178 24.39 -15.60 6.06
N GLN A 179 25.04 -15.92 7.17
CA GLN A 179 24.40 -16.45 8.37
C GLN A 179 23.85 -15.29 9.20
N LEU A 180 22.54 -15.28 9.48
CA LEU A 180 21.96 -14.36 10.45
C LEU A 180 22.44 -14.76 11.86
N VAL A 181 23.05 -13.83 12.60
CA VAL A 181 23.73 -14.14 13.88
C VAL A 181 23.17 -13.41 15.09
N SER A 182 22.64 -12.20 14.93
CA SER A 182 22.03 -11.43 16.02
C SER A 182 21.06 -10.38 15.48
N VAL A 183 20.24 -9.83 16.36
CA VAL A 183 19.43 -8.64 16.08
C VAL A 183 19.87 -7.51 16.98
N ARG A 184 20.06 -6.31 16.45
CA ARG A 184 20.31 -5.10 17.22
C ARG A 184 19.04 -4.25 17.33
N VAL A 185 18.72 -3.78 18.53
CA VAL A 185 17.63 -2.84 18.80
C VAL A 185 18.12 -1.66 19.64
N GLY A 186 17.36 -0.56 19.64
CA GLY A 186 17.75 0.67 20.34
C GLY A 186 18.84 1.50 19.64
N GLU A 187 19.17 1.14 18.40
CA GLU A 187 20.16 1.83 17.57
C GLU A 187 19.57 3.08 16.95
N TYR A 188 20.35 4.15 16.86
CA TYR A 188 20.03 5.32 16.04
C TYR A 188 21.12 5.53 14.99
N SER A 189 22.39 5.66 15.39
CA SER A 189 23.52 5.84 14.48
C SER A 189 24.50 4.67 14.51
N ILE A 190 24.57 3.86 13.44
CA ILE A 190 25.52 2.73 13.34
C ILE A 190 27.00 3.16 13.28
N LYS A 191 27.27 4.47 13.25
CA LYS A 191 28.63 5.04 13.25
C LYS A 191 29.11 5.46 14.63
N ASN A 192 28.19 5.60 15.60
CA ASN A 192 28.47 6.09 16.93
C ASN A 192 28.17 5.00 17.95
N ASP A 193 28.96 4.92 19.02
CA ASP A 193 28.67 4.01 20.14
C ASP A 193 27.66 4.59 21.13
N THR A 194 27.47 5.91 21.12
CA THR A 194 26.53 6.62 22.01
C THR A 194 25.85 7.73 21.24
N ASP A 195 24.53 7.68 21.23
CA ASP A 195 23.68 8.65 20.56
C ASP A 195 23.11 9.63 21.59
N CYS A 196 23.40 10.92 21.41
CA CYS A 196 22.99 11.97 22.32
C CYS A 196 22.35 13.13 21.56
N ASP A 197 21.38 13.78 22.21
CA ASP A 197 20.75 15.01 21.72
C ASP A 197 20.60 16.03 22.86
N LEU A 198 20.52 17.31 22.50
CA LEU A 198 20.32 18.40 23.44
C LEU A 198 18.83 18.63 23.66
N VAL A 199 18.29 18.08 24.75
CA VAL A 199 16.90 18.27 25.16
C VAL A 199 16.85 19.32 26.27
N ASN A 200 16.16 20.44 26.04
CA ASN A 200 16.07 21.55 27.01
C ASN A 200 17.44 22.02 27.53
N LYS A 201 18.43 22.17 26.63
CA LYS A 201 19.82 22.55 26.94
C LYS A 201 20.58 21.54 27.83
N THR A 202 20.03 20.34 28.02
CA THR A 202 20.69 19.25 28.73
C THR A 202 21.03 18.14 27.73
N LEU A 203 22.27 17.66 27.75
CA LEU A 203 22.68 16.54 26.92
C LEU A 203 22.01 15.26 27.45
N LYS A 204 21.08 14.71 26.67
CA LYS A 204 20.43 13.43 26.96
C LYS A 204 20.96 12.39 25.98
N CYS A 205 21.56 11.34 26.51
CA CYS A 205 22.08 10.22 25.72
C CYS A 205 21.18 8.99 25.86
N ASN A 206 21.08 8.22 24.78
CA ASN A 206 20.40 6.94 24.80
C ASN A 206 21.18 5.92 25.64
N PRO A 207 20.47 4.98 26.28
CA PRO A 207 21.10 3.78 26.79
C PRO A 207 21.81 2.99 25.68
N PRO A 208 22.78 2.13 26.03
CA PRO A 208 23.46 1.29 25.04
C PRO A 208 22.49 0.45 24.21
N VAL A 209 22.84 0.25 22.94
CA VAL A 209 22.13 -0.65 22.03
C VAL A 209 22.09 -2.08 22.59
N GLN A 210 21.07 -2.84 22.20
CA GLN A 210 20.90 -4.22 22.64
C GLN A 210 21.14 -5.16 21.45
N ASP A 211 22.26 -5.87 21.45
CA ASP A 211 22.52 -6.99 20.55
C ASP A 211 21.93 -8.27 21.16
N VAL A 212 20.75 -8.69 20.71
CA VAL A 212 20.02 -9.85 21.23
C VAL A 212 20.29 -11.13 20.42
N ALA A 213 20.36 -12.24 21.14
CA ALA A 213 20.61 -13.56 20.57
C ALA A 213 19.35 -14.11 19.88
N ILE A 214 19.56 -14.89 18.82
CA ILE A 214 18.48 -15.52 18.06
C ILE A 214 18.20 -16.91 18.64
N GLU A 215 16.96 -17.15 19.04
CA GLU A 215 16.49 -18.45 19.52
C GLU A 215 15.87 -19.27 18.40
N LYS A 216 15.11 -18.63 17.50
CA LYS A 216 14.43 -19.30 16.39
C LYS A 216 14.18 -18.36 15.23
N VAL A 217 14.36 -18.87 14.02
CA VAL A 217 14.01 -18.20 12.77
C VAL A 217 12.80 -18.90 12.14
N ILE A 218 11.76 -18.14 11.82
CA ILE A 218 10.44 -18.66 11.42
C ILE A 218 9.98 -17.91 10.16
N PRO A 219 10.46 -18.29 8.96
CA PRO A 219 9.87 -17.79 7.72
C PRO A 219 8.45 -18.35 7.56
N HIS A 220 7.57 -17.61 6.88
CA HIS A 220 6.25 -18.11 6.57
C HIS A 220 6.34 -19.43 5.77
N GLU A 221 5.55 -20.44 6.13
CA GLU A 221 5.63 -21.80 5.57
C GLU A 221 5.41 -21.85 4.05
N GLN A 222 4.61 -20.92 3.52
CA GLN A 222 4.31 -20.80 2.09
C GLN A 222 5.31 -19.92 1.32
N PHE A 223 6.31 -19.33 1.99
CA PHE A 223 7.34 -18.54 1.31
C PHE A 223 8.20 -19.45 0.42
N LYS A 224 8.41 -19.02 -0.83
CA LYS A 224 9.28 -19.71 -1.79
C LYS A 224 10.18 -18.68 -2.47
N THR A 225 11.49 -18.86 -2.37
CA THR A 225 12.48 -17.98 -3.00
C THR A 225 12.20 -17.80 -4.50
N GLY A 226 12.18 -16.55 -4.97
CA GLY A 226 11.95 -16.22 -6.38
C GLY A 226 10.48 -16.22 -6.84
N ARG A 227 9.53 -16.43 -5.92
CA ARG A 227 8.09 -16.21 -6.19
C ARG A 227 7.56 -15.07 -5.32
N ASN A 228 6.72 -14.22 -5.91
CA ASN A 228 6.07 -13.13 -5.20
C ASN A 228 4.99 -13.71 -4.26
N GLY A 229 5.15 -13.54 -2.95
CA GLY A 229 4.11 -13.84 -1.97
C GLY A 229 4.64 -14.39 -0.65
N PHE A 230 3.90 -14.13 0.43
CA PHE A 230 4.19 -14.62 1.79
C PHE A 230 5.59 -14.24 2.30
N ASP A 231 6.11 -13.09 1.87
CA ASP A 231 7.43 -12.60 2.26
C ASP A 231 7.39 -11.95 3.66
N ILE A 232 7.10 -12.77 4.65
CA ILE A 232 6.95 -12.39 6.05
C ILE A 232 7.59 -13.47 6.93
N GLY A 233 8.26 -13.05 7.98
CA GLY A 233 8.94 -13.96 8.89
C GLY A 233 9.05 -13.38 10.30
N LEU A 234 9.19 -14.28 11.26
CA LEU A 234 9.43 -13.96 12.65
C LEU A 234 10.82 -14.42 13.07
N ILE A 235 11.47 -13.64 13.91
CA ILE A 235 12.66 -14.04 14.64
C ILE A 235 12.29 -14.04 16.12
N ARG A 236 12.36 -15.20 16.75
CA ARG A 236 12.33 -15.30 18.21
C ARG A 236 13.71 -15.00 18.75
N VAL A 237 13.81 -14.06 19.68
CA VAL A 237 15.05 -13.58 20.28
C VAL A 237 15.02 -13.74 21.80
N SER A 238 16.21 -13.73 22.40
CA SER A 238 16.35 -13.56 23.85
C SER A 238 15.65 -12.29 24.30
N THR A 239 15.11 -12.29 25.52
CA THR A 239 14.30 -11.21 26.10
C THR A 239 14.97 -9.84 25.99
N MET A 240 14.31 -8.91 25.27
CA MET A 240 14.74 -7.51 25.15
C MET A 240 14.34 -6.69 26.39
N ASN A 241 15.13 -5.67 26.71
CA ASN A 241 14.72 -4.61 27.62
C ASN A 241 13.89 -3.56 26.85
N LEU A 242 12.57 -3.57 27.05
CA LEU A 242 11.64 -2.61 26.43
C LEU A 242 11.26 -1.44 27.36
N GLU A 243 11.93 -1.31 28.50
CA GLU A 243 11.68 -0.20 29.46
C GLU A 243 12.39 1.09 29.03
N VAL A 244 13.34 0.98 28.09
CA VAL A 244 14.07 2.12 27.53
C VAL A 244 13.28 2.79 26.39
N GLU A 245 13.40 4.10 26.26
CA GLU A 245 12.72 4.87 25.20
C GLU A 245 13.19 4.48 23.80
N SER A 246 14.43 4.02 23.65
CA SER A 246 15.02 3.64 22.36
C SER A 246 14.53 2.30 21.82
N ALA A 247 13.88 1.46 22.63
CA ALA A 247 13.43 0.13 22.22
C ALA A 247 11.99 -0.13 22.71
N ARG A 248 11.01 0.01 21.81
CA ARG A 248 9.58 -0.19 22.09
C ARG A 248 8.87 -0.87 20.92
N PRO A 249 7.79 -1.62 21.17
CA PRO A 249 7.12 -2.37 20.11
C PRO A 249 6.24 -1.49 19.22
N VAL A 250 6.12 -1.86 17.94
CA VAL A 250 5.09 -1.34 17.04
C VAL A 250 3.79 -2.12 17.21
N CYS A 251 2.65 -1.47 16.99
CA CYS A 251 1.36 -2.14 16.98
C CYS A 251 1.16 -2.92 15.67
N LEU A 252 0.52 -4.08 15.74
CA LEU A 252 0.05 -4.79 14.57
C LEU A 252 -1.39 -4.36 14.21
N PRO A 253 -1.74 -4.27 12.93
CA PRO A 253 -3.10 -3.93 12.52
C PRO A 253 -4.04 -5.09 12.84
N LEU A 254 -4.94 -4.88 13.81
CA LEU A 254 -5.93 -5.85 14.27
C LEU A 254 -7.34 -5.26 14.17
N GLY A 255 -8.36 -6.12 14.26
CA GLY A 255 -9.75 -5.68 14.22
C GLY A 255 -10.07 -4.86 12.96
N ARG A 256 -10.56 -3.63 13.15
CA ARG A 256 -10.93 -2.69 12.06
C ARG A 256 -9.74 -2.09 11.33
N GLU A 257 -8.56 -2.03 11.97
CA GLU A 257 -7.35 -1.45 11.36
C GLU A 257 -6.77 -2.35 10.25
N ARG A 258 -7.16 -3.62 10.19
CA ARG A 258 -6.71 -4.58 9.15
C ARG A 258 -7.11 -4.18 7.74
N THR A 259 -8.18 -3.41 7.62
CA THR A 259 -8.73 -2.97 6.33
C THR A 259 -8.63 -1.46 6.17
N ARG A 260 -7.98 -0.78 7.11
CA ARG A 260 -7.81 0.67 7.04
C ARG A 260 -6.88 1.00 5.88
N LYS A 261 -7.32 1.95 5.06
CA LYS A 261 -6.49 2.56 4.04
C LYS A 261 -5.83 3.79 4.66
N PHE A 262 -4.53 3.91 4.46
CA PHE A 262 -3.74 5.05 4.92
C PHE A 262 -3.41 5.91 3.71
N ASP A 263 -3.65 7.22 3.83
CA ASP A 263 -3.32 8.18 2.75
C ASP A 263 -1.81 8.43 2.69
N ALA A 264 -1.11 8.28 3.81
CA ALA A 264 0.33 8.37 3.94
C ALA A 264 0.84 7.35 4.96
N VAL A 265 2.04 6.82 4.73
CA VAL A 265 2.76 5.90 5.62
C VAL A 265 4.20 6.34 5.72
N PHE A 266 4.85 6.04 6.84
CA PHE A 266 6.28 6.26 7.01
C PHE A 266 7.06 5.04 6.54
N VAL A 267 8.10 5.28 5.74
CA VAL A 267 9.11 4.28 5.41
C VAL A 267 10.41 4.65 6.11
N THR A 268 10.89 3.77 6.99
CA THR A 268 12.05 4.07 7.84
C THR A 268 13.17 3.05 7.71
N GLY A 269 14.41 3.49 7.89
CA GLY A 269 15.59 2.62 7.88
C GLY A 269 16.92 3.35 7.73
N TRP A 270 18.00 2.57 7.64
CA TRP A 270 19.39 3.05 7.45
C TRP A 270 19.83 2.91 5.98
N GLY A 271 18.91 3.14 5.05
CA GLY A 271 19.10 2.97 3.60
C GLY A 271 20.02 4.03 2.97
N VAL A 272 20.28 3.90 1.67
CA VAL A 272 21.13 4.85 0.92
C VAL A 272 20.31 6.05 0.48
N GLU A 273 20.81 7.24 0.76
CA GLU A 273 20.29 8.50 0.21
C GLU A 273 20.93 8.75 -1.17
N ASN A 274 20.11 8.90 -2.22
CA ASN A 274 20.60 9.34 -3.52
C ASN A 274 20.53 10.87 -3.61
N VAL A 275 21.41 11.59 -2.91
CA VAL A 275 21.58 13.03 -3.13
C VAL A 275 22.61 13.24 -4.24
N ALA A 276 22.14 13.20 -5.49
CA ALA A 276 22.70 13.79 -6.71
C ALA A 276 24.20 13.70 -7.11
N THR A 277 25.18 13.37 -6.25
CA THR A 277 26.62 13.45 -6.58
C THR A 277 27.54 12.48 -5.83
N GLY A 278 27.04 11.57 -4.99
CA GLY A 278 27.89 10.57 -4.33
C GLY A 278 27.09 9.62 -3.43
N LYS A 279 27.41 8.33 -3.46
CA LYS A 279 26.76 7.32 -2.60
C LYS A 279 27.16 7.55 -1.15
N HIS A 280 26.27 8.13 -0.35
CA HIS A 280 26.45 8.23 1.09
C HIS A 280 25.43 7.33 1.81
N HIS A 281 25.95 6.39 2.62
CA HIS A 281 25.14 5.66 3.58
C HIS A 281 24.84 6.61 4.75
N SER A 282 23.57 7.01 4.90
CA SER A 282 23.14 7.64 6.13
C SER A 282 23.32 6.60 7.23
N GLY A 283 24.27 6.86 8.13
CA GLY A 283 24.51 5.96 9.26
C GLY A 283 23.37 6.00 10.28
N MET A 284 22.33 6.81 10.03
CA MET A 284 21.23 7.12 10.93
C MET A 284 19.91 6.57 10.39
N ILE A 285 18.92 6.42 11.26
CA ILE A 285 17.54 6.14 10.84
C ILE A 285 17.05 7.36 10.06
N GLN A 286 16.43 7.12 8.91
CA GLN A 286 15.69 8.11 8.13
C GLN A 286 14.22 7.72 8.03
N GLY A 287 13.36 8.69 7.75
CA GLY A 287 11.94 8.51 7.48
C GLY A 287 11.48 9.30 6.25
N ILE A 288 10.70 8.67 5.37
CA ILE A 288 10.02 9.29 4.21
C ILE A 288 8.51 9.11 4.38
#